data_AF-A0A9Q2NSC4-F1
#
_entry.id   AF-A0A9Q2NSC4-F1
#
_cell.length_a   1.000
_cell.length_b   1.000
_cell.length_c   1.000
_cell.angle_alpha   90.00
_cell.angle_beta   90.00
_cell.angle_gamma   90.00
#
_symmetry.space_group_name_H-M   'P 1'
#
loop_
_entity.id
_entity.type
_entity.pdbx_description
1 polymer ?
#
loop_
_entity_poly.entity_id
_entity_poly.type
_entity_poly.pdbx_seq_one_letter_code
_entity_poly.pdbx_strand_id
1 'polypeptide(L)'
;MTHLTDEILVMAKKRTPPKQIASTLRIHPNTVYQAIRDARRRGHDIPQFKTTRKPKAVDVVLPTKQIVLPLRLHSLLAAEAERRGQTPTEAAQRLLEAALLGTVVKS
;
A
#
# COMPACT_ATOMS: atom_id res chain seq x y z
N MET A 1 28.31 -19.13 14.57
CA MET A 1 27.35 -18.51 13.60
C MET A 1 26.66 -19.52 12.68
N THR A 2 26.71 -20.83 12.97
CA THR A 2 26.13 -21.90 12.14
C THR A 2 24.66 -22.19 12.48
N HIS A 3 24.30 -22.19 13.76
CA HIS A 3 22.95 -22.54 14.23
C HIS A 3 21.82 -21.71 13.60
N LEU A 4 21.99 -20.40 13.46
CA LEU A 4 20.99 -19.52 12.85
C LEU A 4 20.76 -19.86 11.36
N THR A 5 21.84 -20.21 10.66
CA THR A 5 21.76 -20.60 9.25
C THR A 5 21.03 -21.92 9.13
N ASP A 6 21.34 -22.90 9.97
CA ASP A 6 20.70 -24.21 9.96
C ASP A 6 19.19 -24.12 10.23
N GLU A 7 18.77 -23.27 11.18
CA GLU A 7 17.35 -23.00 11.46
C GLU A 7 16.62 -22.40 10.25
N ILE A 8 17.25 -21.42 9.57
CA ILE A 8 16.69 -20.85 8.33
C ILE A 8 16.49 -21.95 7.28
N LEU A 9 17.44 -22.88 7.14
CA LEU A 9 17.36 -23.96 6.16
C LEU A 9 16.27 -24.98 6.52
N VAL A 10 16.13 -25.33 7.80
CA VAL A 10 15.06 -26.22 8.27
C VAL A 10 13.68 -25.61 7.98
N MET A 11 13.49 -24.32 8.27
CA MET A 11 12.23 -23.62 7.98
C MET A 11 11.99 -23.47 6.48
N ALA A 12 13.03 -23.18 5.70
CA ALA A 12 12.92 -23.04 4.24
C ALA A 12 12.56 -24.37 3.55
N LYS A 13 13.11 -25.50 4.02
CA LYS A 13 12.76 -26.85 3.53
C LYS A 13 11.31 -27.20 3.82
N LYS A 14 10.76 -26.74 4.96
CA LYS A 14 9.32 -26.84 5.30
C LYS A 14 8.41 -25.93 4.46
N ARG A 15 8.94 -25.28 3.42
CA ARG A 15 8.24 -24.31 2.56
C ARG A 15 7.72 -23.07 3.28
N THR A 16 8.30 -22.72 4.44
CA THR A 16 7.96 -21.46 5.11
C THR A 16 8.50 -20.28 4.29
N PRO A 17 7.67 -19.28 3.92
CA PRO A 17 8.10 -18.09 3.18
C PRO A 17 9.26 -17.33 3.86
N PRO A 18 10.25 -16.82 3.11
CA PRO A 18 11.40 -16.10 3.67
C PRO A 18 11.04 -14.90 4.56
N LYS A 19 9.95 -14.20 4.23
CA LYS A 19 9.43 -13.09 5.05
C LYS A 19 8.93 -13.57 6.41
N GLN A 20 8.26 -14.72 6.47
CA GLN A 20 7.80 -15.29 7.74
C GLN A 20 8.98 -15.77 8.58
N ILE A 21 9.98 -16.42 7.95
CA ILE A 21 11.22 -16.83 8.65
C ILE A 21 11.92 -15.62 9.27
N ALA A 22 12.06 -14.53 8.53
CA ALA A 22 12.64 -13.28 9.01
C ALA A 22 11.89 -12.72 10.24
N SER A 23 10.56 -12.71 10.20
CA SER A 23 9.73 -12.27 11.33
C SER A 23 9.87 -13.19 12.54
N THR A 24 9.86 -14.51 12.35
CA THR A 24 9.99 -15.49 13.43
C THR A 24 11.35 -15.42 14.11
N LEU A 25 12.43 -15.34 13.34
CA LEU A 25 13.80 -15.29 13.85
C LEU A 25 14.25 -13.86 14.20
N ARG A 26 13.39 -12.85 14.01
CA ARG A 26 13.67 -11.41 14.24
C ARG A 26 14.95 -10.93 13.55
N ILE A 27 15.17 -11.39 12.31
CA ILE A 27 16.32 -11.01 11.49
C ILE A 27 15.87 -10.28 10.22
N HIS A 28 16.80 -9.53 9.63
CA HIS A 28 16.51 -8.82 8.40
C HIS A 28 16.22 -9.80 7.24
N PRO A 29 15.18 -9.56 6.41
CA PRO A 29 14.82 -10.45 5.30
C PRO A 29 15.97 -10.73 4.33
N ASN A 30 16.85 -9.75 4.08
CA ASN A 30 18.01 -9.94 3.21
C ASN A 30 18.95 -11.04 3.71
N THR A 31 19.11 -11.18 5.04
CA THR A 31 19.93 -12.24 5.64
C THR A 31 19.35 -13.62 5.34
N VAL A 32 18.02 -13.75 5.39
CA VAL A 32 17.32 -15.00 5.02
C VAL A 32 17.50 -15.30 3.53
N TYR A 33 17.36 -14.29 2.66
CA TYR A 33 17.57 -14.47 1.22
C TYR A 33 19.02 -14.84 0.86
N GLN A 34 20.00 -14.26 1.54
CA GLN A 34 21.41 -14.60 1.37
C GLN A 34 21.68 -16.05 1.81
N ALA A 35 21.24 -16.44 3.00
CA ALA A 35 21.40 -17.80 3.52
C ALA A 35 20.78 -18.87 2.59
N ILE A 36 19.56 -18.63 2.09
CA ILE A 36 18.90 -19.55 1.14
C ILE A 36 19.65 -19.61 -0.20
N ARG A 37 20.15 -18.46 -0.70
CA ARG A 37 20.92 -18.40 -1.95
C ARG A 37 22.22 -19.19 -1.83
N ASP A 38 22.96 -18.99 -0.75
CA ASP A 38 24.23 -19.68 -0.51
C ASP A 38 24.01 -21.19 -0.32
N ALA A 39 22.93 -21.58 0.36
CA ALA A 39 22.60 -22.99 0.50
C ALA A 39 22.23 -23.67 -0.82
N ARG A 40 21.48 -22.99 -1.72
CA ARG A 40 21.24 -23.52 -3.07
C ARG A 40 22.52 -23.64 -3.88
N ARG A 41 23.44 -22.67 -3.76
CA ARG A 41 24.76 -22.73 -4.42
C ARG A 41 25.58 -23.93 -3.93
N ARG A 42 25.43 -24.31 -2.66
CA ARG A 42 26.05 -25.51 -2.05
C ARG A 42 25.33 -26.82 -2.38
N GLY A 43 24.27 -26.80 -3.20
CA GLY A 43 23.55 -28.01 -3.62
C GLY A 43 22.41 -28.44 -2.70
N HIS A 44 22.00 -27.63 -1.73
CA HIS A 44 20.82 -27.95 -0.93
C HIS A 44 19.53 -27.78 -1.73
N ASP A 45 18.68 -28.80 -1.72
CA ASP A 45 17.35 -28.75 -2.32
C ASP A 45 16.41 -27.90 -1.46
N ILE A 46 16.22 -26.65 -1.88
CA ILE A 46 15.31 -25.69 -1.24
C ILE A 46 14.36 -25.16 -2.31
N PRO A 47 13.04 -25.37 -2.14
CA PRO A 47 12.05 -24.99 -3.15
C PRO A 47 12.10 -23.50 -3.46
N GLN A 48 11.83 -23.14 -4.72
CA GLN A 48 11.69 -21.74 -5.10
C GLN A 48 10.39 -21.18 -4.53
N PHE A 49 10.51 -20.10 -3.76
CA PHE A 49 9.36 -19.35 -3.29
C PHE A 49 8.88 -18.47 -4.45
N LYS A 50 7.71 -18.79 -5.00
CA LYS A 50 7.06 -17.91 -5.98
C LYS A 50 6.82 -16.57 -5.29
N THR A 51 7.35 -15.50 -5.86
CA THR A 51 6.90 -14.14 -5.51
C THR A 51 5.46 -14.04 -5.96
N THR A 52 4.53 -14.32 -5.06
CA THR A 52 3.24 -13.68 -5.15
C THR A 52 3.54 -12.20 -4.93
N ARG A 53 3.59 -11.43 -6.04
CA ARG A 53 3.31 -10.01 -5.93
C ARG A 53 1.99 -9.99 -5.18
N LYS A 54 1.99 -9.53 -3.91
CA LYS A 54 0.72 -9.18 -3.28
C LYS A 54 0.02 -8.33 -4.34
N PRO A 55 -1.24 -8.63 -4.73
CA PRO A 55 -1.99 -7.63 -5.43
C PRO A 55 -1.82 -6.39 -4.58
N LYS A 56 -1.14 -5.38 -5.14
CA LYS A 56 -1.08 -4.05 -4.54
C LYS A 56 -2.53 -3.83 -4.14
N ALA A 57 -2.80 -3.61 -2.84
CA ALA A 57 -4.16 -3.38 -2.38
C ALA A 57 -4.78 -2.53 -3.46
N VAL A 58 -5.80 -3.09 -4.12
CA VAL A 58 -6.47 -2.39 -5.19
C VAL A 58 -7.09 -1.25 -4.41
N ASP A 59 -6.34 -0.14 -4.28
CA ASP A 59 -6.94 1.16 -4.16
C ASP A 59 -7.95 1.08 -5.27
N VAL A 60 -9.21 1.01 -4.87
CA VAL A 60 -10.33 1.09 -5.79
C VAL A 60 -10.20 2.51 -6.31
N VAL A 61 -9.28 2.70 -7.24
CA VAL A 61 -9.19 3.83 -8.12
C VAL A 61 -10.35 3.58 -9.04
N LEU A 62 -11.54 3.88 -8.51
CA LEU A 62 -12.63 4.31 -9.34
C LEU A 62 -11.98 5.30 -10.32
N PRO A 63 -12.16 5.14 -11.63
CA PRO A 63 -11.87 6.22 -12.55
C PRO A 63 -12.83 7.35 -12.20
N THR A 64 -12.53 8.08 -11.13
CA THR A 64 -13.19 9.32 -10.79
C THR A 64 -12.84 10.21 -11.96
N LYS A 65 -13.82 10.46 -12.83
CA LYS A 65 -13.73 11.55 -13.80
C LYS A 65 -13.41 12.79 -12.99
N GLN A 66 -12.14 13.19 -12.98
CA GLN A 66 -11.69 14.35 -12.23
C GLN A 66 -12.23 15.56 -12.96
N ILE A 67 -13.08 16.32 -12.28
CA ILE A 67 -13.53 17.61 -12.79
C ILE A 67 -12.36 18.56 -12.61
N VAL A 68 -11.75 18.97 -13.73
CA VAL A 68 -10.69 19.99 -13.71
C VAL A 68 -11.34 21.35 -13.51
N LEU A 69 -10.98 22.02 -12.42
CA LEU A 69 -11.48 23.34 -12.09
C LEU A 69 -10.45 24.42 -12.50
N PRO A 70 -10.88 25.55 -13.09
CA PRO A 70 -10.00 26.70 -13.26
C PRO A 70 -9.43 27.17 -11.93
N LEU A 71 -8.16 27.60 -11.91
CA LEU A 71 -7.45 27.97 -10.68
C LEU A 71 -8.22 28.97 -9.81
N ARG A 72 -8.82 29.99 -10.45
CA ARG A 72 -9.63 31.00 -9.76
C ARG A 72 -10.83 30.40 -9.02
N LEU A 73 -11.49 29.41 -9.62
CA LEU A 73 -12.65 28.75 -9.02
C LEU A 73 -12.21 27.89 -7.82
N HIS A 74 -11.09 27.20 -7.94
CA HIS A 74 -10.49 26.46 -6.84
C HIS A 74 -10.12 27.38 -5.67
N SER A 75 -9.56 28.56 -5.92
CA SER A 75 -9.25 29.53 -4.86
C SER A 75 -10.49 30.02 -4.11
N LEU A 76 -11.58 30.29 -4.82
CA LEU A 76 -12.85 30.68 -4.19
C LEU A 76 -13.43 29.56 -3.34
N LEU A 77 -13.38 28.32 -3.83
CA LEU A 77 -13.80 27.15 -3.09
C LEU A 77 -12.96 26.95 -1.82
N ALA A 78 -11.63 27.11 -1.91
CA ALA A 78 -10.73 26.98 -0.78
C ALA A 78 -11.02 28.04 0.31
N ALA A 79 -11.27 29.29 -0.09
CA ALA A 79 -11.63 30.36 0.85
C ALA A 79 -13.00 30.13 1.52
N GLU A 80 -13.96 29.54 0.82
CA GLU A 80 -15.24 29.12 1.42
C GLU A 80 -15.06 27.94 2.38
N ALA A 81 -14.24 26.96 1.99
CA ALA A 81 -13.95 25.79 2.80
C ALA A 81 -13.29 26.20 4.13
N GLU A 82 -12.30 27.10 4.07
CA GLU A 82 -11.63 27.63 5.25
C GLU A 82 -12.60 28.36 6.19
N ARG A 83 -13.50 29.21 5.66
CA ARG A 83 -14.55 29.87 6.45
C ARG A 83 -15.48 28.89 7.15
N ARG A 84 -15.71 27.72 6.57
CA ARG A 84 -16.56 26.66 7.14
C ARG A 84 -15.80 25.61 7.94
N GLY A 85 -14.48 25.74 8.11
CA GLY A 85 -13.64 24.75 8.76
C GLY A 85 -13.59 23.41 8.04
N GLN A 86 -13.73 23.41 6.71
CA GLN A 86 -13.75 22.24 5.85
C GLN A 86 -12.51 22.19 4.96
N THR A 87 -12.17 21.00 4.50
CA THR A 87 -11.21 20.84 3.40
C THR A 87 -11.86 21.24 2.07
N PRO A 88 -11.07 21.66 1.06
CA PRO A 88 -11.60 21.97 -0.28
C PRO A 88 -12.40 20.82 -0.89
N THR A 89 -11.98 19.57 -0.63
CA THR A 89 -12.68 18.36 -1.11
C THR A 89 -14.06 18.20 -0.47
N GLU A 90 -14.17 18.39 0.84
CA GLU A 90 -15.45 18.28 1.57
C GLU A 90 -16.42 19.39 1.13
N ALA A 91 -15.91 20.62 0.97
CA ALA A 91 -16.70 21.74 0.46
C ALA A 91 -17.19 21.48 -0.98
N ALA A 92 -16.32 20.94 -1.85
CA ALA A 92 -16.69 20.53 -3.22
C ALA A 92 -17.79 19.47 -3.22
N GLN A 93 -17.62 18.43 -2.38
CA GLN A 93 -18.57 17.33 -2.28
C GLN A 93 -19.93 17.85 -1.83
N ARG A 94 -20.00 18.66 -0.76
CA ARG A 94 -21.26 19.24 -0.28
C ARG A 94 -21.91 20.16 -1.30
N LEU A 95 -21.11 20.92 -2.06
CA LEU A 95 -21.62 21.78 -3.12
C LEU A 95 -22.25 20.95 -4.25
N LEU A 96 -21.60 19.85 -4.65
CA LEU A 96 -22.15 18.91 -5.63
C LEU A 96 -23.42 18.23 -5.12
N GLU A 97 -23.42 17.76 -3.88
CA GLU A 97 -24.60 17.17 -3.23
C GLU A 97 -25.76 18.18 -3.21
N ALA A 98 -25.51 19.43 -2.81
CA ALA A 98 -26.53 20.47 -2.80
C ALA A 98 -27.05 20.78 -4.21
N ALA A 99 -26.17 20.83 -5.22
CA ALA A 99 -26.55 21.12 -6.60
C ALA A 99 -27.40 20.00 -7.20
N LEU A 100 -27.04 18.74 -6.92
CA LEU A 100 -27.75 17.56 -7.40
C LEU A 100 -29.09 17.35 -6.68
N LEU A 101 -29.16 17.67 -5.39
CA LEU A 101 -30.38 17.57 -4.59
C LEU A 101 -31.27 18.82 -4.68
N GLY A 102 -30.89 19.80 -5.50
CA GLY A 102 -31.68 21.00 -5.75
C GLY A 102 -31.74 22.00 -4.58
N THR A 103 -30.84 21.88 -3.61
CA THR A 103 -30.82 22.72 -2.39
C THR A 103 -29.85 23.90 -2.47
N VAL A 104 -29.24 24.17 -3.64
CA VAL A 104 -28.47 25.41 -3.86
C VAL A 104 -29.46 26.56 -3.97
N VAL A 105 -29.80 27.13 -2.82
CA VAL A 105 -30.58 28.36 -2.71
C VAL A 105 -29.84 29.47 -3.44
N LYS A 106 -30.46 30.03 -4.49
CA LYS A 106 -30.06 31.32 -5.07
C LYS A 106 -30.08 32.36 -3.93
N SER A 107 -28.91 32.78 -3.47
CA SER A 107 -28.77 34.02 -2.70
C SER A 107 -28.60 35.18 -3.67
#